data_AF-A0A3A8JWH6-F1
#
_entry.id   AF-A0A3A8JWH6-F1
#
_cell.length_a   1.000
_cell.length_b   1.000
_cell.length_c   1.000
_cell.angle_alpha   90.00
_cell.angle_beta   90.00
_cell.angle_gamma   90.00
#
_symmetry.space_group_name_H-M   'P 1'
#
loop_
_entity.id
_entity.type
_entity.pdbx_description
1 polymer ?
#
loop_
_entity_poly.entity_id
_entity_poly.type
_entity_poly.pdbx_seq_one_letter_code
_entity_poly.pdbx_strand_id
1 'polypeptide(L)'
;MRRHPFVIAALGMGALFLALHLGGGRQSVGVLSGTVVGGPWRMGFGVIYALSWFGAVLVAPVLLLAGLADVMAGRVRRARH
;
A
#
# COMPACT_ATOMS: atom_id res chain seq x y z
N MET A 1 12.35 -20.33 4.94
CA MET A 1 12.25 -18.86 4.77
C MET A 1 11.23 -18.35 5.78
N ARG A 2 11.63 -17.60 6.83
CA ARG A 2 10.63 -16.95 7.71
C ARG A 2 9.98 -15.84 6.89
N ARG A 3 8.72 -16.03 6.50
CA ARG A 3 7.95 -14.98 5.84
C ARG A 3 7.77 -13.86 6.85
N HIS A 4 8.23 -12.65 6.54
CA HIS A 4 7.92 -11.46 7.33
C HIS A 4 6.57 -10.94 6.85
N PRO A 5 5.45 -11.28 7.53
CA PRO A 5 4.11 -11.00 7.02
C PRO A 5 3.90 -9.51 6.75
N PHE A 6 4.50 -8.64 7.57
CA PHE A 6 4.47 -7.19 7.39
C PHE A 6 5.12 -6.73 6.09
N VAL A 7 6.27 -7.32 5.73
CA VAL A 7 6.97 -6.99 4.48
C VAL A 7 6.16 -7.43 3.27
N ILE A 8 5.57 -8.63 3.32
CA ILE A 8 4.72 -9.14 2.24
C ILE A 8 3.48 -8.25 2.06
N ALA A 9 2.83 -7.86 3.17
CA ALA A 9 1.69 -6.97 3.14
C ALA A 9 2.05 -5.58 2.55
N ALA A 10 3.19 -5.01 2.97
CA ALA A 10 3.68 -3.74 2.43
C ALA A 10 3.95 -3.80 0.92
N LEU A 11 4.62 -4.87 0.46
CA LEU A 11 4.88 -5.09 -0.96
C LEU A 11 3.58 -5.29 -1.74
N GLY A 12 2.61 -6.02 -1.18
CA GLY A 12 1.29 -6.20 -1.78
C GLY A 12 0.53 -4.90 -1.94
N MET A 13 0.53 -4.03 -0.92
CA MET A 13 -0.07 -2.69 -1.01
C MET A 13 0.60 -1.83 -2.09
N GLY A 14 1.93 -1.84 -2.14
CA GLY A 14 2.69 -1.12 -3.16
C GLY A 14 2.40 -1.62 -4.58
N ALA A 15 2.36 -2.95 -4.78
CA ALA A 15 2.06 -3.55 -6.07
C ALA A 15 0.63 -3.26 -6.52
N LEU A 16 -0.35 -3.33 -5.62
CA LEU A 16 -1.74 -2.98 -5.91
C LEU A 16 -1.86 -1.51 -6.33
N PHE A 17 -1.27 -0.60 -5.55
CA PHE A 17 -1.27 0.82 -5.89
C PHE A 17 -0.61 1.07 -7.25
N LEU A 18 0.54 0.45 -7.50
CA LEU A 18 1.25 0.58 -8.77
C LEU A 18 0.40 0.10 -9.95
N ALA A 19 -0.24 -1.06 -9.84
CA ALA A 19 -1.12 -1.59 -10.88
C ALA A 19 -2.29 -0.64 -11.16
N LEU A 20 -2.94 -0.12 -10.12
CA LEU A 20 -4.03 0.85 -10.27
C LEU A 20 -3.55 2.20 -10.84
N HIS A 21 -2.34 2.62 -10.48
CA HIS A 21 -1.74 3.86 -10.98
C HIS A 21 -1.44 3.78 -12.47
N LEU A 22 -0.78 2.69 -12.90
CA LEU A 22 -0.51 2.43 -14.32
C LEU A 22 -1.79 2.20 -15.12
N GLY A 23 -2.83 1.64 -14.49
CA GLY A 23 -4.18 1.53 -15.05
C GLY A 23 -4.96 2.84 -15.13
N GLY A 24 -4.36 3.99 -14.79
CA GLY A 24 -4.98 5.31 -14.95
C GLY A 24 -5.84 5.78 -13.77
N GLY A 25 -5.73 5.15 -12.59
CA GLY A 25 -6.53 5.48 -11.40
C GLY A 25 -6.48 6.95 -10.97
N ARG A 26 -5.38 7.65 -11.29
CA ARG A 26 -5.25 9.10 -11.07
C ARG A 26 -6.38 9.91 -11.73
N GLN A 27 -6.82 9.53 -12.92
CA GLN A 27 -7.89 10.24 -13.63
C GLN A 27 -9.24 10.11 -12.93
N SER A 28 -9.47 8.99 -12.26
CA SER A 28 -10.70 8.73 -11.51
C SER A 28 -10.78 9.53 -10.21
N VAL A 29 -9.66 10.03 -9.68
CA VAL A 29 -9.69 10.99 -8.56
C VAL A 29 -10.26 12.34 -9.00
N GLY A 30 -10.05 12.73 -10.27
CA GLY A 30 -10.71 13.90 -10.85
C GLY A 30 -12.23 13.81 -10.76
N VAL A 31 -12.79 12.61 -10.96
CA VAL A 31 -14.23 12.32 -10.79
C VAL A 31 -14.65 12.50 -9.32
N LEU A 32 -13.86 11.99 -8.36
CA LEU A 32 -14.15 12.16 -6.93
C LEU A 32 -14.15 13.64 -6.50
N SER A 33 -13.23 14.43 -7.05
CA SER A 33 -13.13 15.86 -6.77
C SER A 33 -14.15 16.73 -7.51
N GLY A 34 -14.97 16.15 -8.39
CA GLY A 34 -15.93 16.88 -9.23
C GLY A 34 -15.30 17.68 -10.37
N THR A 35 -14.00 17.50 -10.65
CA THR A 35 -13.27 18.23 -11.71
C THR A 35 -13.32 17.54 -13.06
N VAL A 36 -13.77 16.28 -13.11
CA VAL A 36 -13.92 15.50 -14.34
C VAL A 36 -15.26 14.78 -14.33
N VAL A 37 -16.00 14.84 -15.45
CA VAL A 37 -17.24 14.08 -15.61
C VAL A 37 -16.91 12.59 -15.69
N GLY A 38 -17.61 11.78 -14.90
CA GLY A 38 -17.43 10.33 -14.86
C GLY A 38 -18.70 9.60 -14.45
N GLY A 39 -18.72 8.29 -14.70
CA GLY A 39 -19.81 7.41 -14.29
C GLY A 39 -19.52 6.66 -12.98
N PRO A 40 -20.50 5.90 -12.45
CA PRO A 40 -20.39 5.17 -11.18
C PRO A 40 -19.17 4.24 -11.12
N TRP A 41 -18.83 3.59 -12.23
CA TRP A 41 -17.65 2.73 -12.33
C TRP A 41 -16.33 3.49 -12.09
N ARG A 42 -16.19 4.67 -12.71
CA ARG A 42 -15.00 5.51 -12.53
C ARG A 42 -14.93 6.06 -11.11
N MET A 43 -16.08 6.36 -10.50
CA MET A 43 -16.17 6.79 -9.11
C MET A 43 -15.68 5.68 -8.17
N GLY A 44 -16.18 4.45 -8.32
CA GLY A 44 -15.71 3.29 -7.54
C GLY A 44 -14.21 3.02 -7.72
N PHE A 45 -13.72 3.08 -8.96
CA PHE A 45 -12.29 2.93 -9.25
C PHE A 45 -11.44 4.02 -8.60
N GLY A 46 -11.92 5.27 -8.59
CA GLY A 46 -11.27 6.38 -7.91
C GLY A 46 -11.16 6.17 -6.41
N VAL A 47 -12.20 5.65 -5.77
CA VAL A 47 -12.18 5.32 -4.33
C VAL A 47 -11.16 4.24 -4.03
N ILE A 48 -11.16 3.14 -4.81
CA ILE A 48 -10.19 2.04 -4.63
C ILE A 48 -8.75 2.55 -4.83
N TYR A 49 -8.54 3.36 -5.88
CA TYR A 49 -7.24 3.98 -6.13
C TYR A 49 -6.80 4.88 -4.96
N ALA A 50 -7.68 5.75 -4.46
CA ALA A 50 -7.37 6.62 -3.31
C ALA A 50 -7.03 5.81 -2.06
N LEU A 51 -7.81 4.79 -1.73
CA LEU A 51 -7.54 3.89 -0.59
C LEU A 51 -6.20 3.17 -0.76
N SER A 52 -5.90 2.67 -1.96
CA SER A 52 -4.61 2.03 -2.24
C SER A 52 -3.44 3.00 -2.10
N TRP A 53 -3.61 4.26 -2.50
CA TRP A 53 -2.60 5.32 -2.34
C TRP A 53 -2.34 5.61 -0.87
N PHE A 54 -3.39 5.79 -0.05
CA PHE A 54 -3.24 5.97 1.40
C PHE A 54 -2.57 4.75 2.05
N GLY A 55 -2.95 3.54 1.64
CA GLY A 55 -2.30 2.32 2.10
C GLY A 55 -0.81 2.29 1.76
N ALA A 56 -0.45 2.60 0.51
CA ALA A 56 0.94 2.60 0.05
C ALA A 56 1.78 3.72 0.69
N VAL A 57 1.21 4.90 0.94
CA VAL A 57 1.94 6.07 1.47
C VAL A 57 2.01 6.07 3.00
N LEU A 58 0.94 5.66 3.69
CA LEU A 58 0.86 5.73 5.15
C LEU A 58 1.13 4.38 5.81
N VAL A 59 0.52 3.30 5.31
CA VAL A 59 0.54 2.00 5.99
C VAL A 59 1.77 1.18 5.62
N ALA A 60 2.13 1.12 4.33
CA ALA A 60 3.26 0.31 3.86
C ALA A 60 4.60 0.69 4.52
N PRO A 61 4.96 1.97 4.72
CA PRO A 61 6.20 2.32 5.43
C PRO A 61 6.21 1.84 6.89
N VAL A 62 5.08 1.97 7.59
CA VAL A 62 4.93 1.48 8.97
C VAL A 62 5.13 -0.05 9.02
N LEU A 63 4.55 -0.78 8.07
CA LEU A 63 4.71 -2.23 7.97
C LEU A 63 6.15 -2.64 7.65
N LEU A 64 6.87 -1.89 6.80
CA LEU A 64 8.28 -2.13 6.52
C LEU A 64 9.14 -1.90 7.77
N LEU A 65 8.90 -0.82 8.51
CA LEU A 65 9.57 -0.55 9.78
C LEU A 65 9.28 -1.62 10.82
N ALA A 66 8.03 -2.09 10.93
CA ALA A 66 7.66 -3.20 11.80
C ALA A 66 8.41 -4.49 11.42
N GLY A 67 8.50 -4.79 10.12
CA GLY A 67 9.30 -5.91 9.61
C GLY A 67 10.79 -5.80 9.96
N LEU A 68 11.37 -4.60 9.83
CA LEU A 68 12.76 -4.34 10.20
C LEU A 68 12.99 -4.51 11.71
N ALA A 69 12.09 -3.97 12.54
CA ALA A 69 12.15 -4.10 13.99
C ALA A 69 12.10 -5.57 14.44
N ASP A 70 11.23 -6.38 13.82
CA ASP A 70 11.11 -7.81 14.11
C ASP A 70 12.41 -8.58 13.77
N VAL A 71 13.03 -8.27 12.62
CA VAL A 71 14.33 -8.83 12.24
C VAL A 71 15.41 -8.47 13.25
N MET A 72 15.49 -7.19 13.65
CA MET A 72 16.48 -6.71 14.60
C MET A 72 16.29 -7.34 15.98
N ALA A 73 15.07 -7.39 16.49
CA ALA A 73 14.74 -8.05 17.75
C ALA A 73 15.07 -9.56 17.72
N GLY A 74 14.85 -10.23 16.59
CA GLY A 74 15.23 -11.63 16.40
C GLY A 74 16.74 -11.86 16.32
N ARG A 75 17.53 -10.89 15.84
CA ARG A 75 19.00 -10.94 15.87
C ARG A 75 19.54 -10.74 17.28
N VAL A 76 19.05 -9.74 18.01
CA VAL A 76 19.48 -9.46 19.40
C VAL A 76 19.21 -10.67 20.31
N ARG A 77 18.04 -11.30 20.20
CA ARG A 77 17.73 -12.51 20.98
C ARG A 77 18.70 -13.65 20.72
N ARG A 78 19.09 -13.88 19.47
CA ARG A 78 20.07 -14.93 19.11
C ARG A 78 21.49 -14.64 19.57
N ALA A 79 21.88 -13.37 19.71
CA ALA A 79 23.21 -12.99 20.18
C ALA A 79 23.36 -13.09 21.73
N ARG A 80 22.25 -13.23 22.45
CA ARG A 80 22.23 -13.37 23.92
C ARG A 80 22.18 -14.82 24.40
N HIS A 81 21.99 -15.77 23.50
CA HIS A 81 22.02 -17.22 23.76
C HIS A 81 23.29 -17.80 23.15
#